data_AF-A0A1C6MMN4-F1
#
_entry.id   AF-A0A1C6MMN4-F1
#
_cell.length_a   1.000
_cell.length_b   1.000
_cell.length_c   1.000
_cell.angle_alpha   90.00
_cell.angle_beta   90.00
_cell.angle_gamma   90.00
#
_symmetry.space_group_name_H-M   'P 1'
#
loop_
_entity.id
_entity.type
_entity.pdbx_description
1 polymer ?
#
loop_
_entity_poly.entity_id
_entity_poly.type
_entity_poly.pdbx_seq_one_letter_code
_entity_poly.pdbx_strand_id
1 'polypeptide(L)'
;MFKNLALCAAAAAAFVALPAHAGKTLDTIKQRGQVVCGVNTGLVGLSQADSNGRWSGLDVDVCRAITAAVLDDPNKVKWVPLTAPQRFTALQSGEVDILTRNVTWTLSRDASLGLQFTGATYYDGQGFMVPAKANIKSAKQLKGATVCVESGTTSEKNLTDFSRAHNLNIKPIVFQDLSASTAAYFSGRCTAYTSDATVLASVRLKEAKDPKEHVILSDLISKEPLSPAVRRGDDEWFAIAKWVVFGLIEAEEYGITQKNVDSMLATSNDPAVMRILGKSEDTGKLLGLDKDWMLRAIKAVGNYGEIFERNLGPSTALNLSRGLNNLWSNGGILYAPPIR
;
A
#
# COMPACT_ATOMS: atom_id res chain seq x y z
N MET A 1 -44.05 -15.92 56.44
CA MET A 1 -44.82 -14.87 55.74
C MET A 1 -44.15 -13.53 56.09
N PHE A 2 -43.52 -12.72 55.24
CA PHE A 2 -43.29 -12.67 53.80
C PHE A 2 -42.00 -11.85 53.52
N LYS A 3 -41.09 -12.44 52.73
CA LYS A 3 -40.37 -11.88 51.57
C LYS A 3 -39.40 -10.68 51.70
N ASN A 4 -38.13 -11.06 51.62
CA ASN A 4 -37.15 -10.72 50.57
C ASN A 4 -36.69 -9.26 50.37
N LEU A 5 -35.52 -9.00 50.97
CA LEU A 5 -34.38 -8.27 50.41
C LEU A 5 -34.21 -8.50 48.89
N ALA A 6 -34.15 -7.42 48.12
CA ALA A 6 -33.40 -7.33 46.87
C ALA A 6 -33.22 -5.85 46.50
N LEU A 7 -32.22 -5.20 47.09
CA LEU A 7 -31.78 -3.88 46.65
C LEU A 7 -30.86 -4.10 45.45
N CYS A 8 -31.40 -4.00 44.23
CA CYS A 8 -30.63 -4.01 43.00
C CYS A 8 -29.79 -2.73 42.92
N ALA A 9 -28.53 -2.80 43.31
CA ALA A 9 -27.54 -1.78 42.98
C ALA A 9 -27.20 -1.93 41.48
N ALA A 10 -27.86 -1.13 40.64
CA ALA A 10 -27.46 -0.94 39.25
C ALA A 10 -26.13 -0.19 39.23
N ALA A 11 -25.02 -0.92 39.17
CA ALA A 11 -23.72 -0.36 38.85
C ALA A 11 -23.73 0.05 37.36
N ALA A 12 -24.12 1.30 37.10
CA ALA A 12 -23.87 1.94 35.82
C ALA A 12 -22.35 2.04 35.64
N ALA A 13 -21.77 1.09 34.92
CA ALA A 13 -20.40 1.20 34.43
C ALA A 13 -20.37 2.36 33.42
N ALA A 14 -20.12 3.57 33.92
CA ALA A 14 -19.68 4.67 33.08
C ALA A 14 -18.32 4.26 32.50
N PHE A 15 -18.32 3.80 31.24
CA PHE A 15 -17.10 3.77 30.44
C PHE A 15 -16.62 5.20 30.34
N VAL A 16 -15.68 5.58 31.21
CA VAL A 16 -14.92 6.81 31.05
C VAL A 16 -14.05 6.59 29.82
N ALA A 17 -14.53 7.04 28.67
CA ALA A 17 -13.71 7.12 27.46
C ALA A 17 -12.54 8.04 27.80
N LEU A 18 -11.36 7.47 28.01
CA LEU A 18 -10.13 8.25 28.10
C LEU A 18 -10.03 9.05 26.80
N PRO A 19 -9.72 10.36 26.86
CA PRO A 19 -9.54 11.15 25.65
C PRO A 19 -8.48 10.48 24.80
N ALA A 20 -8.82 10.14 23.54
CA ALA A 20 -7.83 9.71 22.57
C ALA A 20 -6.82 10.85 22.44
N HIS A 21 -5.60 10.64 22.93
CA HIS A 21 -4.53 11.59 22.72
C HIS A 21 -4.11 11.50 21.25
N ALA A 22 -3.91 12.65 20.61
CA ALA A 22 -3.23 12.66 19.34
C ALA A 22 -1.83 12.04 19.55
N GLY A 23 -1.48 11.02 18.76
CA GLY A 23 -0.15 10.40 18.83
C GLY A 23 0.94 11.41 18.51
N LYS A 24 2.16 11.19 19.03
CA LYS A 24 3.31 12.10 18.86
C LYS A 24 3.59 12.42 17.38
N THR A 25 3.41 11.45 16.49
CA THR A 25 3.60 11.64 15.05
C THR A 25 2.53 12.55 14.46
N LEU A 26 1.26 12.40 14.85
CA LEU A 26 0.18 13.30 14.40
C LEU A 26 0.43 14.74 14.87
N ASP A 27 0.84 14.94 16.12
CA ASP A 27 1.16 16.28 16.63
C ASP A 27 2.33 16.91 15.86
N THR A 28 3.38 16.13 15.58
CA THR A 28 4.52 16.58 14.78
C THR A 28 4.08 16.96 13.36
N ILE A 29 3.21 16.16 12.73
CA ILE A 29 2.65 16.42 11.41
C ILE A 29 1.82 17.73 11.41
N LYS A 30 0.94 17.91 12.40
CA LYS A 30 0.11 19.12 12.54
C LYS A 30 0.97 20.36 12.78
N GLN A 31 1.97 20.29 13.66
CA GLN A 31 2.90 21.38 13.93
C GLN A 31 3.72 21.77 12.69
N ARG A 32 4.19 20.77 11.94
CA ARG A 32 4.99 20.98 10.72
C ARG A 32 4.14 21.36 9.50
N GLY A 33 2.84 21.05 9.53
CA GLY A 33 1.90 21.33 8.45
C GLY A 33 2.06 20.44 7.21
N GLN A 34 2.74 19.30 7.32
CA GLN A 34 2.89 18.34 6.22
C GLN A 34 3.21 16.92 6.71
N VAL A 35 2.68 15.93 6.00
CA VAL A 35 3.07 14.52 6.12
C VAL A 35 4.31 14.27 5.26
N VAL A 36 5.31 13.59 5.80
CA VAL A 36 6.50 13.17 5.06
C VAL A 36 6.35 11.70 4.67
N CYS A 37 6.17 11.43 3.38
CA CYS A 37 5.94 10.08 2.85
C CYS A 37 7.18 9.55 2.14
N GLY A 38 7.66 8.40 2.60
CA GLY A 38 8.66 7.61 1.89
C GLY A 38 8.01 6.89 0.71
N VAL A 39 8.50 7.15 -0.50
CA VAL A 39 7.97 6.61 -1.77
C VAL A 39 9.06 5.97 -2.62
N ASN A 40 8.67 5.36 -3.73
CA ASN A 40 9.64 4.75 -4.64
C ASN A 40 10.40 5.84 -5.41
N THR A 41 11.60 5.53 -5.90
CA THR A 41 12.39 6.44 -6.74
C THR A 41 11.80 6.62 -8.14
N GLY A 42 10.98 5.68 -8.62
CA GLY A 42 10.23 5.84 -9.86
C GLY A 42 9.71 4.53 -10.47
N LEU A 43 8.52 4.12 -10.06
CA LEU A 43 7.74 3.02 -10.62
C LEU A 43 6.40 3.54 -11.16
N VAL A 44 6.17 3.37 -12.45
CA VAL A 44 4.93 3.77 -13.12
C VAL A 44 3.76 3.04 -12.45
N GLY A 45 2.69 3.77 -12.16
CA GLY A 45 1.48 3.26 -11.51
C GLY A 45 1.57 3.08 -9.99
N LEU A 46 2.76 3.03 -9.39
CA LEU A 46 2.93 2.92 -7.93
C LEU A 46 3.42 4.22 -7.30
N SER A 47 4.54 4.75 -7.78
CA SER A 47 5.11 6.04 -7.33
C SER A 47 6.07 6.57 -8.37
N GLN A 48 5.69 7.64 -9.06
CA GLN A 48 6.54 8.31 -10.04
C GLN A 48 6.33 9.82 -9.99
N ALA A 49 7.42 10.57 -10.08
CA ALA A 49 7.39 12.01 -10.32
C ALA A 49 7.44 12.30 -11.83
N ASP A 50 6.61 13.24 -12.29
CA ASP A 50 6.73 13.83 -13.63
C ASP A 50 7.90 14.84 -13.69
N SER A 51 8.15 15.42 -14.88
CA SER A 51 9.22 16.41 -15.08
C SER A 51 9.02 17.71 -14.29
N ASN A 52 7.82 17.97 -13.78
CA ASN A 52 7.50 19.11 -12.92
C ASN A 52 7.57 18.74 -11.43
N GLY A 53 8.02 17.52 -11.09
CA GLY A 53 8.11 17.03 -9.72
C GLY A 53 6.76 16.62 -9.12
N ARG A 54 5.69 16.51 -9.93
CA ARG A 54 4.38 16.06 -9.43
C ARG A 54 4.35 14.55 -9.34
N TRP A 55 4.05 14.05 -8.14
CA TRP A 55 3.99 12.62 -7.86
C TRP A 55 2.62 12.03 -8.22
N SER A 56 2.61 10.81 -8.75
CA SER A 56 1.41 10.01 -9.06
C SER A 56 1.66 8.52 -8.84
N GLY A 57 0.59 7.76 -8.59
CA GLY A 57 0.63 6.32 -8.39
C GLY A 57 -0.23 5.87 -7.21
N LEU A 58 -0.47 4.56 -7.11
CA LEU A 58 -1.27 3.97 -6.05
C LEU A 58 -0.73 4.31 -4.66
N ASP A 59 0.58 4.14 -4.43
CA ASP A 59 1.20 4.44 -3.13
C ASP A 59 1.16 5.94 -2.81
N VAL A 60 1.30 6.79 -3.84
CA VAL A 60 1.20 8.26 -3.72
C VAL A 60 -0.21 8.66 -3.27
N ASP A 61 -1.23 8.05 -3.87
CA ASP A 61 -2.62 8.39 -3.56
C ASP A 61 -3.04 7.89 -2.17
N VAL A 62 -2.51 6.75 -1.72
CA VAL A 62 -2.68 6.31 -0.32
C VAL A 62 -2.09 7.34 0.64
N CYS A 63 -0.88 7.85 0.39
CA CYS A 63 -0.31 8.91 1.22
C CYS A 63 -1.14 10.21 1.16
N ARG A 64 -1.63 10.61 -0.02
CA ARG A 64 -2.51 11.79 -0.17
C ARG A 64 -3.82 11.63 0.62
N ALA A 65 -4.41 10.44 0.63
CA ALA A 65 -5.61 10.15 1.40
C ALA A 65 -5.37 10.37 2.90
N ILE A 66 -4.27 9.82 3.43
CA ILE A 66 -3.88 9.98 4.83
C ILE A 66 -3.62 11.45 5.15
N THR A 67 -2.97 12.16 4.24
CA THR A 67 -2.68 13.59 4.39
C THR A 67 -3.97 14.43 4.42
N ALA A 68 -4.91 14.17 3.52
CA ALA A 68 -6.21 14.84 3.52
C ALA A 68 -7.01 14.56 4.80
N ALA A 69 -6.98 13.31 5.29
CA ALA A 69 -7.63 12.94 6.54
C ALA A 69 -7.10 13.75 7.74
N VAL A 70 -5.78 13.98 7.82
CA VAL A 70 -5.13 14.57 9.00
C VAL A 70 -4.85 16.08 8.90
N LEU A 71 -4.79 16.65 7.70
CA LEU A 71 -4.43 18.07 7.47
C LEU A 71 -5.42 18.86 6.61
N ASP A 72 -6.49 18.23 6.13
CA ASP A 72 -7.48 18.84 5.23
C ASP A 72 -6.90 19.47 3.96
N ASP A 73 -5.80 18.88 3.47
CA ASP A 73 -5.20 19.25 2.20
C ASP A 73 -4.33 18.09 1.69
N PRO A 74 -4.70 17.41 0.59
CA PRO A 74 -3.90 16.31 0.04
C PRO A 74 -2.55 16.75 -0.53
N ASN A 75 -2.29 18.05 -0.66
CA ASN A 75 -1.03 18.58 -1.21
C ASN A 75 0.00 18.89 -0.13
N LYS A 76 -0.35 18.81 1.16
CA LYS A 76 0.57 18.99 2.29
C LYS A 76 1.44 17.76 2.52
N VAL A 77 2.14 17.34 1.47
CA VAL A 77 3.02 16.17 1.47
C VAL A 77 4.43 16.56 1.07
N LYS A 78 5.41 16.11 1.85
CA LYS A 78 6.81 16.03 1.44
C LYS A 78 7.13 14.61 0.98
N TRP A 79 7.51 14.46 -0.28
CA TRP A 79 7.90 13.18 -0.85
C TRP A 79 9.39 12.91 -0.64
N VAL A 80 9.72 11.72 -0.13
CA VAL A 80 11.10 11.26 0.04
C VAL A 80 11.30 9.99 -0.79
N PRO A 81 11.94 10.08 -1.97
CA PRO A 81 12.22 8.91 -2.80
C PRO A 81 13.32 8.05 -2.16
N LEU A 82 13.03 6.76 -1.94
CA LEU A 82 13.93 5.86 -1.21
C LEU A 82 14.27 4.63 -2.05
N THR A 83 15.54 4.22 -2.06
CA THR A 83 15.94 2.93 -2.63
C THR A 83 15.49 1.77 -1.74
N ALA A 84 15.56 0.54 -2.25
CA ALA A 84 15.16 -0.63 -1.48
C ALA A 84 15.96 -0.79 -0.17
N PRO A 85 17.29 -0.58 -0.15
CA PRO A 85 18.07 -0.63 1.10
C PRO A 85 17.78 0.51 2.09
N GLN A 86 17.45 1.72 1.61
CA GLN A 86 17.32 2.91 2.47
C GLN A 86 15.97 2.98 3.21
N ARG A 87 14.91 2.44 2.61
CA ARG A 87 13.52 2.74 3.01
C ARG A 87 13.16 2.48 4.47
N PHE A 88 13.73 1.43 5.07
CA PHE A 88 13.41 1.06 6.46
C PHE A 88 14.15 1.95 7.44
N THR A 89 15.42 2.26 7.18
CA THR A 89 16.20 3.17 8.02
C THR A 89 15.60 4.57 8.03
N ALA A 90 15.12 5.08 6.89
CA ALA A 90 14.42 6.36 6.82
C ALA A 90 13.14 6.39 7.67
N LEU A 91 12.37 5.30 7.68
CA LEU A 91 11.19 5.21 8.54
C LEU A 91 11.57 5.10 10.02
N GLN A 92 12.57 4.27 10.35
CA GLN A 92 13.06 4.06 11.71
C GLN A 92 13.65 5.33 12.34
N SER A 93 14.39 6.12 11.55
CA SER A 93 15.04 7.35 12.01
C SER A 93 14.07 8.52 12.22
N GLY A 94 12.84 8.41 11.71
CA GLY A 94 11.89 9.52 11.71
C GLY A 94 12.06 10.49 10.54
N GLU A 95 12.90 10.17 9.55
CA GLU A 95 13.03 10.97 8.32
C GLU A 95 11.69 11.05 7.57
N VAL A 96 10.93 9.94 7.57
CA VAL A 96 9.57 9.88 7.03
C VAL A 96 8.57 9.47 8.12
N ASP A 97 7.34 9.97 8.06
CA ASP A 97 6.27 9.62 9.01
C ASP A 97 5.62 8.27 8.67
N ILE A 98 5.56 7.97 7.37
CA ILE A 98 4.98 6.74 6.82
C ILE A 98 5.75 6.32 5.57
N LEU A 99 5.85 5.01 5.35
CA LEU A 99 6.39 4.41 4.15
C LEU A 99 5.27 3.82 3.30
N THR A 100 4.90 4.52 2.23
CA THR A 100 3.97 4.06 1.18
C THR A 100 4.81 3.73 -0.06
N ARG A 101 5.37 2.52 -0.12
CA ARG A 101 6.37 2.15 -1.13
C ARG A 101 6.44 0.65 -1.40
N ASN A 102 5.44 0.07 -2.06
CA ASN A 102 5.41 -1.32 -2.50
C ASN A 102 6.17 -2.31 -1.58
N VAL A 103 5.91 -2.25 -0.27
CA VAL A 103 6.65 -3.03 0.74
C VAL A 103 5.84 -4.25 1.12
N THR A 104 6.39 -5.43 0.87
CA THR A 104 5.80 -6.68 1.38
C THR A 104 5.75 -6.71 2.90
N TRP A 105 4.58 -6.99 3.45
CA TRP A 105 4.41 -7.35 4.85
C TRP A 105 4.94 -8.77 5.08
N THR A 106 5.99 -8.88 5.89
CA THR A 106 6.56 -10.17 6.30
C THR A 106 6.75 -10.21 7.81
N LEU A 107 6.77 -11.42 8.39
CA LEU A 107 7.03 -11.60 9.83
C LEU A 107 8.33 -10.92 10.26
N SER A 108 9.42 -11.07 9.50
CA SER A 108 10.70 -10.47 9.88
C SER A 108 10.64 -8.94 9.89
N ARG A 109 10.05 -8.32 8.86
CA ARG A 109 9.91 -6.85 8.80
C ARG A 109 9.06 -6.32 9.95
N ASP A 110 7.97 -7.00 10.26
CA ASP A 110 7.04 -6.62 11.32
C ASP A 110 7.70 -6.81 12.71
N ALA A 111 8.17 -8.02 13.00
CA ALA A 111 8.64 -8.39 14.33
C ALA A 111 10.04 -7.87 14.69
N SER A 112 10.92 -7.59 13.71
CA SER A 112 12.33 -7.27 14.01
C SER A 112 12.78 -5.86 13.64
N LEU A 113 12.02 -5.11 12.83
CA LEU A 113 12.44 -3.76 12.39
C LEU A 113 11.80 -2.64 13.21
N GLY A 114 10.98 -2.96 14.22
CA GLY A 114 10.27 -1.93 14.98
C GLY A 114 9.20 -1.22 14.13
N LEU A 115 8.60 -1.94 13.18
CA LEU A 115 7.60 -1.40 12.25
C LEU A 115 6.23 -2.05 12.47
N GLN A 116 5.18 -1.36 12.04
CA GLN A 116 3.81 -1.86 11.98
C GLN A 116 3.26 -1.63 10.57
N PHE A 117 2.57 -2.63 10.03
CA PHE A 117 1.98 -2.60 8.69
C PHE A 117 0.48 -2.32 8.79
N THR A 118 0.00 -1.28 8.10
CA THR A 118 -1.34 -0.72 8.30
C THR A 118 -2.43 -1.67 7.79
N GLY A 119 -2.30 -2.09 6.53
CA GLY A 119 -3.20 -2.96 5.80
C GLY A 119 -2.71 -3.09 4.37
N ALA A 120 -2.83 -4.28 3.77
CA ALA A 120 -2.36 -4.48 2.41
C ALA A 120 -3.18 -3.63 1.43
N THR A 121 -2.49 -2.78 0.67
CA THR A 121 -3.08 -1.93 -0.38
C THR A 121 -2.96 -2.58 -1.75
N TYR A 122 -2.09 -3.58 -1.90
CA TYR A 122 -1.96 -4.34 -3.13
C TYR A 122 -1.38 -5.74 -2.86
N TYR A 123 -2.06 -6.80 -3.29
CA TYR A 123 -1.58 -8.18 -3.26
C TYR A 123 -0.90 -8.52 -4.58
N ASP A 124 0.39 -8.81 -4.50
CA ASP A 124 1.22 -9.21 -5.64
C ASP A 124 1.88 -10.58 -5.40
N GLY A 125 2.69 -11.02 -6.35
CA GLY A 125 3.63 -12.12 -6.23
C GLY A 125 4.90 -11.83 -7.02
N GLN A 126 6.02 -12.39 -6.59
CA GLN A 126 7.26 -12.28 -7.34
C GLN A 126 7.20 -13.14 -8.61
N GLY A 127 7.54 -12.54 -9.74
CA GLY A 127 7.66 -13.20 -11.03
C GLY A 127 9.02 -13.01 -11.68
N PHE A 128 9.06 -13.30 -12.98
CA PHE A 128 10.26 -13.18 -13.80
C PHE A 128 9.92 -12.56 -15.15
N MET A 129 10.78 -11.65 -15.62
CA MET A 129 10.71 -11.09 -16.96
C MET A 129 11.92 -11.54 -17.78
N VAL A 130 11.68 -12.01 -19.00
CA VAL A 130 12.69 -12.55 -19.92
C VAL A 130 12.53 -11.93 -21.32
N PRO A 131 13.60 -11.84 -22.12
CA PRO A 131 13.47 -11.47 -23.52
C PRO A 131 12.59 -12.50 -24.26
N ALA A 132 11.64 -12.06 -25.08
CA ALA A 132 10.74 -12.92 -25.84
C ALA A 132 11.51 -13.93 -26.72
N LYS A 133 12.61 -13.46 -27.33
CA LYS A 133 13.52 -14.28 -28.16
C LYS A 133 14.18 -15.45 -27.42
N ALA A 134 14.23 -15.42 -26.08
CA ALA A 134 14.80 -16.50 -25.29
C ALA A 134 13.90 -17.75 -25.28
N ASN A 135 12.63 -17.64 -25.73
CA ASN A 135 11.65 -18.72 -25.77
C ASN A 135 11.44 -19.45 -24.43
N ILE A 136 11.77 -18.79 -23.33
CA ILE A 136 11.52 -19.26 -21.96
C ILE A 136 10.05 -19.06 -21.64
N LYS A 137 9.38 -20.12 -21.18
CA LYS A 137 7.95 -20.14 -20.83
C LYS A 137 7.71 -20.38 -19.35
N SER A 138 8.73 -20.82 -18.61
CA SER A 138 8.64 -20.99 -17.16
C SER A 138 9.93 -20.63 -16.45
N ALA A 139 9.82 -20.10 -15.23
CA ALA A 139 10.92 -19.80 -14.33
C ALA A 139 11.78 -21.05 -14.02
N LYS A 140 11.20 -22.26 -14.10
CA LYS A 140 11.95 -23.53 -13.94
C LYS A 140 12.95 -23.80 -15.08
N GLN A 141 12.84 -23.09 -16.20
CA GLN A 141 13.80 -23.16 -17.31
C GLN A 141 15.02 -22.25 -17.10
N LEU A 142 15.08 -21.47 -16.01
CA LEU A 142 16.20 -20.58 -15.68
C LEU A 142 17.40 -21.31 -15.04
N LYS A 143 17.57 -22.61 -15.31
CA LYS A 143 18.66 -23.40 -14.73
C LYS A 143 20.02 -22.83 -15.19
N GLY A 144 20.87 -22.46 -14.24
CA GLY A 144 22.19 -21.88 -14.47
C GLY A 144 22.20 -20.43 -14.97
N ALA A 145 21.01 -19.82 -15.13
CA ALA A 145 20.86 -18.49 -15.71
C ALA A 145 21.31 -17.38 -14.76
N THR A 146 21.72 -16.24 -15.33
CA THR A 146 21.94 -15.00 -14.56
C THR A 146 20.62 -14.26 -14.40
N VAL A 147 20.30 -13.87 -13.16
CA VAL A 147 19.04 -13.19 -12.84
C VAL A 147 19.34 -11.91 -12.09
N CYS A 148 18.96 -10.77 -12.68
CA CYS A 148 19.07 -9.46 -12.04
C CYS A 148 18.03 -9.33 -10.94
N VAL A 149 18.45 -8.86 -9.77
CA VAL A 149 17.59 -8.63 -8.60
C VAL A 149 18.14 -7.48 -7.75
N GLU A 150 17.28 -6.76 -7.04
CA GLU A 150 17.70 -5.72 -6.10
C GLU A 150 17.99 -6.30 -4.70
N SER A 151 19.07 -5.81 -4.09
CA SER A 151 19.45 -6.12 -2.71
C SER A 151 18.43 -5.62 -1.70
N GLY A 152 18.35 -6.31 -0.56
CA GLY A 152 17.48 -5.88 0.55
C GLY A 152 15.98 -6.04 0.23
N THR A 153 15.64 -6.88 -0.74
CA THR A 153 14.26 -7.20 -1.13
C THR A 153 13.84 -8.58 -0.63
N THR A 154 12.53 -8.83 -0.59
CA THR A 154 12.01 -10.21 -0.48
C THR A 154 12.41 -11.00 -1.72
N SER A 155 12.43 -10.36 -2.89
CA SER A 155 12.74 -10.98 -4.17
C SER A 155 14.11 -11.68 -4.20
N GLU A 156 15.14 -11.09 -3.59
CA GLU A 156 16.47 -11.69 -3.47
C GLU A 156 16.45 -13.01 -2.68
N LYS A 157 15.77 -13.03 -1.53
CA LYS A 157 15.68 -14.21 -0.67
C LYS A 157 14.84 -15.31 -1.32
N ASN A 158 13.66 -14.95 -1.81
CA ASN A 158 12.76 -15.87 -2.51
C ASN A 158 13.40 -16.46 -3.77
N LEU A 159 14.20 -15.70 -4.52
CA LEU A 159 14.95 -16.21 -5.68
C LEU A 159 15.93 -17.31 -5.26
N THR A 160 16.62 -17.10 -4.14
CA THR A 160 17.56 -18.06 -3.57
C THR A 160 16.84 -19.34 -3.15
N ASP A 161 15.70 -19.21 -2.45
CA ASP A 161 14.91 -20.35 -2.00
C ASP A 161 14.28 -21.12 -3.17
N PHE A 162 13.72 -20.42 -4.15
CA PHE A 162 13.17 -21.01 -5.38
C PHE A 162 14.24 -21.76 -6.18
N SER A 163 15.42 -21.16 -6.35
CA SER A 163 16.56 -21.78 -7.03
C SER A 163 16.99 -23.09 -6.35
N ARG A 164 17.06 -23.08 -5.01
CA ARG A 164 17.42 -24.26 -4.21
C ARG A 164 16.34 -25.34 -4.30
N ALA A 165 15.07 -24.99 -4.07
CA ALA A 165 13.95 -25.92 -4.06
C ALA A 165 13.78 -26.67 -5.40
N HIS A 166 14.19 -26.06 -6.51
CA HIS A 166 14.08 -26.63 -7.84
C HIS A 166 15.42 -27.03 -8.48
N ASN A 167 16.53 -27.05 -7.73
CA ASN A 167 17.86 -27.42 -8.23
C ASN A 167 18.28 -26.64 -9.49
N LEU A 168 17.96 -25.34 -9.55
CA LEU A 168 18.17 -24.51 -10.73
C LEU A 168 19.59 -23.94 -10.80
N ASN A 169 20.28 -23.78 -9.67
CA ASN A 169 21.60 -23.12 -9.65
C ASN A 169 21.58 -21.75 -10.37
N ILE A 170 20.51 -20.96 -10.17
CA ILE A 170 20.43 -19.57 -10.62
C ILE A 170 21.59 -18.78 -10.02
N LYS A 171 22.15 -17.85 -10.82
CA LYS A 171 23.22 -16.94 -10.43
C LYS A 171 22.65 -15.52 -10.26
N PRO A 172 22.28 -15.09 -9.04
CA PRO A 172 21.80 -13.74 -8.81
C PRO A 172 22.88 -12.71 -9.16
N ILE A 173 22.50 -11.66 -9.89
CA ILE A 173 23.30 -10.44 -10.04
C ILE A 173 22.57 -9.36 -9.26
N VAL A 174 23.17 -8.98 -8.14
CA VAL A 174 22.53 -8.13 -7.13
C VAL A 174 22.91 -6.66 -7.34
N PHE A 175 21.91 -5.78 -7.31
CA PHE A 175 22.07 -4.33 -7.46
C PHE A 175 21.45 -3.57 -6.28
N GLN A 176 21.94 -2.36 -6.00
CA GLN A 176 21.36 -1.51 -4.94
C GLN A 176 20.25 -0.57 -5.46
N ASP A 177 20.25 -0.34 -6.79
CA ASP A 177 19.39 0.64 -7.45
C ASP A 177 18.58 0.01 -8.57
N LEU A 178 17.30 0.40 -8.65
CA LEU A 178 16.37 0.01 -9.70
C LEU A 178 16.89 0.37 -11.10
N SER A 179 17.48 1.56 -11.29
CA SER A 179 18.00 1.99 -12.60
C SER A 179 19.18 1.11 -13.06
N ALA A 180 20.07 0.72 -12.14
CA ALA A 180 21.20 -0.14 -12.46
C ALA A 180 20.76 -1.58 -12.76
N SER A 181 19.81 -2.12 -12.00
CA SER A 181 19.29 -3.48 -12.17
C SER A 181 18.53 -3.62 -13.50
N THR A 182 17.70 -2.64 -13.84
CA THR A 182 16.94 -2.61 -15.10
C THR A 182 17.86 -2.40 -16.30
N ALA A 183 18.80 -1.45 -16.24
CA ALA A 183 19.79 -1.25 -17.31
C ALA A 183 20.62 -2.51 -17.58
N ALA A 184 21.03 -3.24 -16.54
CA ALA A 184 21.73 -4.52 -16.68
C ALA A 184 20.89 -5.58 -17.40
N TYR A 185 19.59 -5.65 -17.11
CA TYR A 185 18.68 -6.54 -17.84
C TYR A 185 18.54 -6.14 -19.31
N PHE A 186 18.20 -4.88 -19.60
CA PHE A 186 17.95 -4.42 -20.99
C PHE A 186 19.21 -4.41 -21.86
N SER A 187 20.41 -4.31 -21.26
CA SER A 187 21.69 -4.49 -21.97
C SER A 187 22.07 -5.95 -22.21
N GLY A 188 21.30 -6.91 -21.68
CA GLY A 188 21.55 -8.36 -21.85
C GLY A 188 22.57 -8.95 -20.88
N ARG A 189 23.00 -8.22 -19.84
CA ARG A 189 23.89 -8.74 -18.79
C ARG A 189 23.24 -9.85 -17.96
N CYS A 190 21.91 -9.80 -17.84
CA CYS A 190 21.10 -10.83 -17.18
C CYS A 190 20.20 -11.56 -18.17
N THR A 191 20.06 -12.88 -18.02
CA THR A 191 19.09 -13.67 -18.78
C THR A 191 17.65 -13.35 -18.39
N ALA A 192 17.41 -13.07 -17.11
CA ALA A 192 16.11 -12.67 -16.60
C ALA A 192 16.21 -11.54 -15.56
N TYR A 193 15.08 -10.88 -15.32
CA TYR A 193 14.89 -9.90 -14.26
C TYR A 193 13.78 -10.39 -13.33
N THR A 194 13.95 -10.30 -12.00
CA THR A 194 12.93 -10.76 -11.05
C THR A 194 12.56 -9.66 -10.05
N SER A 195 11.26 -9.54 -9.79
CA SER A 195 10.63 -8.62 -8.84
C SER A 195 9.15 -9.00 -8.74
N ASP A 196 8.38 -8.30 -7.90
CA ASP A 196 6.91 -8.35 -7.91
C ASP A 196 6.35 -8.10 -9.32
N ALA A 197 5.28 -8.79 -9.73
CA ALA A 197 4.80 -8.76 -11.10
C ALA A 197 4.37 -7.35 -11.56
N THR A 198 3.85 -6.52 -10.66
CA THR A 198 3.58 -5.10 -10.96
C THR A 198 4.84 -4.30 -11.28
N VAL A 199 5.92 -4.54 -10.53
CA VAL A 199 7.23 -3.91 -10.80
C VAL A 199 7.73 -4.34 -12.17
N LEU A 200 7.62 -5.62 -12.52
CA LEU A 200 7.99 -6.11 -13.85
C LEU A 200 7.18 -5.43 -14.96
N ALA A 201 5.87 -5.25 -14.77
CA ALA A 201 5.01 -4.55 -15.72
C ALA A 201 5.39 -3.07 -15.87
N SER A 202 5.64 -2.38 -14.76
CA SER A 202 6.13 -0.99 -14.73
C SER A 202 7.46 -0.85 -15.46
N VAL A 203 8.44 -1.68 -15.12
CA VAL A 203 9.77 -1.66 -15.75
C VAL A 203 9.66 -1.93 -17.25
N ARG A 204 8.89 -2.94 -17.66
CA ARG A 204 8.66 -3.24 -19.07
C ARG A 204 8.06 -2.05 -19.82
N LEU A 205 7.06 -1.40 -19.24
CA LEU A 205 6.39 -0.26 -19.86
C LEU A 205 7.34 0.95 -19.98
N LYS A 206 8.14 1.21 -18.95
CA LYS A 206 8.96 2.41 -18.85
C LYS A 206 10.28 2.31 -19.62
N GLU A 207 10.92 1.15 -19.56
CA GLU A 207 12.31 0.98 -19.98
C GLU A 207 12.46 0.21 -21.31
N ALA A 208 11.48 -0.61 -21.71
CA ALA A 208 11.56 -1.34 -22.97
C ALA A 208 11.29 -0.43 -24.17
N LYS A 209 12.10 -0.57 -25.23
CA LYS A 209 11.83 0.11 -26.51
C LYS A 209 10.55 -0.39 -27.16
N ASP A 210 10.37 -1.71 -27.17
CA ASP A 210 9.10 -2.38 -27.50
C ASP A 210 8.75 -3.35 -26.36
N PRO A 211 7.67 -3.10 -25.60
CA PRO A 211 7.21 -4.00 -24.55
C PRO A 211 6.99 -5.46 -25.02
N LYS A 212 6.70 -5.71 -26.30
CA LYS A 212 6.48 -7.06 -26.84
C LYS A 212 7.76 -7.90 -26.90
N GLU A 213 8.93 -7.27 -26.86
CA GLU A 213 10.21 -7.96 -26.80
C GLU A 213 10.48 -8.58 -25.42
N HIS A 214 9.61 -8.35 -24.43
CA HIS A 214 9.78 -8.80 -23.05
C HIS A 214 8.53 -9.48 -22.51
N VAL A 215 8.71 -10.71 -22.06
CA VAL A 215 7.63 -11.55 -21.53
C VAL A 215 7.78 -11.64 -20.02
N ILE A 216 6.72 -11.28 -19.30
CA ILE A 216 6.56 -11.61 -17.89
C ILE A 216 5.98 -13.03 -17.84
N LEU A 217 6.70 -13.95 -17.21
CA LEU A 217 6.29 -15.34 -17.09
C LEU A 217 5.08 -15.45 -16.15
N SER A 218 4.24 -16.47 -16.36
CA SER A 218 3.05 -16.72 -15.54
C SER A 218 3.36 -17.28 -14.15
N ASP A 219 4.59 -17.75 -13.92
CA ASP A 219 5.01 -18.27 -12.62
C ASP A 219 5.11 -17.15 -11.58
N LEU A 220 4.33 -17.26 -10.50
CA LEU A 220 4.52 -16.49 -9.28
C LEU A 220 5.11 -17.40 -8.20
N ILE A 221 6.23 -17.01 -7.61
CA ILE A 221 7.00 -17.86 -6.68
C ILE A 221 6.84 -17.47 -5.22
N SER A 222 6.11 -16.39 -4.93
CA SER A 222 5.93 -15.87 -3.58
C SER A 222 4.58 -15.18 -3.39
N LYS A 223 4.26 -14.88 -2.13
CA LYS A 223 3.15 -14.01 -1.73
C LYS A 223 3.73 -12.65 -1.35
N GLU A 224 3.30 -11.58 -2.00
CA GLU A 224 3.80 -10.23 -1.76
C GLU A 224 2.66 -9.27 -1.40
N PRO A 225 2.05 -9.34 -0.20
CA PRO A 225 1.08 -8.36 0.26
C PRO A 225 1.78 -7.02 0.55
N LEU A 226 1.63 -6.06 -0.36
CA LEU A 226 2.21 -4.73 -0.28
C LEU A 226 1.37 -3.86 0.65
N SER A 227 2.00 -3.26 1.66
CA SER A 227 1.33 -2.54 2.72
C SER A 227 2.13 -1.31 3.14
N PRO A 228 1.47 -0.16 3.41
CA PRO A 228 2.11 0.95 4.09
C PRO A 228 2.64 0.53 5.46
N ALA A 229 3.77 1.11 5.85
CA ALA A 229 4.38 0.86 7.15
C ALA A 229 4.60 2.15 7.93
N VAL A 230 4.41 2.06 9.25
CA VAL A 230 4.74 3.09 10.24
C VAL A 230 5.70 2.52 11.27
N ARG A 231 6.28 3.39 12.11
CA ARG A 231 7.06 2.95 13.28
C ARG A 231 6.15 2.36 14.35
N ARG A 232 6.61 1.34 15.07
CA ARG A 232 6.02 0.93 16.35
C ARG A 232 6.23 2.01 17.41
N GLY A 233 5.36 2.00 18.41
CA GLY A 233 5.42 2.94 19.56
C GLY A 233 4.60 4.21 19.38
N ASP A 234 3.76 4.26 18.35
CA ASP A 234 2.75 5.30 18.10
C ASP A 234 1.50 4.62 17.53
N ASP A 235 0.74 3.96 18.41
CA ASP A 235 -0.41 3.14 18.02
C ASP A 235 -1.55 4.01 17.46
N GLU A 236 -1.62 5.28 17.85
CA GLU A 236 -2.56 6.27 17.35
C GLU A 236 -2.26 6.63 15.88
N TRP A 237 -1.00 6.91 15.53
CA TRP A 237 -0.62 7.11 14.14
C TRP A 237 -0.84 5.87 13.28
N PHE A 238 -0.53 4.69 13.83
CA PHE A 238 -0.83 3.42 13.19
C PHE A 238 -2.34 3.25 12.94
N ALA A 239 -3.18 3.53 13.94
CA ALA A 239 -4.62 3.44 13.82
C ALA A 239 -5.17 4.36 12.72
N ILE A 240 -4.71 5.62 12.68
CA ILE A 240 -5.11 6.59 11.63
C ILE A 240 -4.76 6.05 10.24
N ALA A 241 -3.50 5.69 10.00
CA ALA A 241 -3.06 5.26 8.67
C ALA A 241 -3.78 3.97 8.22
N LYS A 242 -4.00 3.03 9.15
CA LYS A 242 -4.77 1.80 8.91
C LYS A 242 -6.22 2.08 8.56
N TRP A 243 -6.90 2.92 9.33
CA TRP A 243 -8.32 3.18 9.12
C TRP A 243 -8.59 4.03 7.90
N VAL A 244 -7.65 4.89 7.47
CA VAL A 244 -7.75 5.55 6.15
C VAL A 244 -7.69 4.52 5.02
N VAL A 245 -6.74 3.58 5.06
CA VAL A 245 -6.64 2.52 4.03
C VAL A 245 -7.92 1.69 3.98
N PHE A 246 -8.44 1.24 5.13
CA PHE A 246 -9.67 0.46 5.17
C PHE A 246 -10.90 1.27 4.77
N GLY A 247 -10.99 2.54 5.17
CA GLY A 247 -12.09 3.41 4.78
C GLY A 247 -12.15 3.66 3.27
N LEU A 248 -11.01 3.69 2.56
CA LEU A 248 -10.99 3.78 1.10
C LEU A 248 -11.57 2.53 0.44
N ILE A 249 -11.29 1.35 1.00
CA ILE A 249 -11.81 0.06 0.52
C ILE A 249 -13.31 -0.03 0.85
N GLU A 250 -13.71 0.27 2.08
CA GLU A 250 -15.12 0.25 2.49
C GLU A 250 -15.94 1.29 1.70
N ALA A 251 -15.38 2.47 1.39
CA ALA A 251 -16.02 3.44 0.49
C ALA A 251 -16.31 2.85 -0.91
N GLU A 252 -15.43 2.00 -1.45
CA GLU A 252 -15.67 1.29 -2.70
C GLU A 252 -16.82 0.28 -2.54
N GLU A 253 -16.85 -0.48 -1.43
CA GLU A 253 -17.90 -1.46 -1.14
C GLU A 253 -19.31 -0.82 -1.12
N TYR A 254 -19.42 0.41 -0.62
CA TYR A 254 -20.68 1.16 -0.58
C TYR A 254 -20.90 2.09 -1.79
N GLY A 255 -20.04 2.05 -2.81
CA GLY A 255 -20.18 2.87 -4.02
C GLY A 255 -20.02 4.38 -3.77
N ILE A 256 -19.34 4.76 -2.69
CA ILE A 256 -18.98 6.15 -2.40
C ILE A 256 -17.76 6.49 -3.28
N THR A 257 -17.89 7.49 -4.13
CA THR A 257 -16.87 7.91 -5.10
C THR A 257 -16.49 9.36 -4.88
N GLN A 258 -15.36 9.79 -5.43
CA GLN A 258 -14.96 11.20 -5.42
C GLN A 258 -16.08 12.11 -5.97
N LYS A 259 -16.78 11.64 -7.02
CA LYS A 259 -17.82 12.41 -7.72
C LYS A 259 -19.14 12.52 -6.93
N ASN A 260 -19.53 11.48 -6.20
CA ASN A 260 -20.85 11.43 -5.55
C ASN A 260 -20.82 11.69 -4.04
N VAL A 261 -19.64 11.81 -3.42
CA VAL A 261 -19.48 11.86 -1.96
C VAL A 261 -20.31 12.97 -1.30
N ASP A 262 -20.38 14.17 -1.90
CA ASP A 262 -21.19 15.27 -1.38
C ASP A 262 -22.70 14.99 -1.46
N SER A 263 -23.13 14.35 -2.56
CA SER A 263 -24.52 13.91 -2.69
C SER A 263 -24.84 12.83 -1.66
N MET A 264 -23.94 11.85 -1.47
CA MET A 264 -24.14 10.77 -0.50
C MET A 264 -24.17 11.31 0.94
N LEU A 265 -23.32 12.28 1.27
CA LEU A 265 -23.36 12.98 2.56
C LEU A 265 -24.72 13.66 2.76
N ALA A 266 -25.24 14.37 1.77
CA ALA A 266 -26.52 15.06 1.88
C ALA A 266 -27.71 14.08 1.98
N THR A 267 -27.78 13.08 1.11
CA THR A 267 -29.03 12.34 0.85
C THR A 267 -29.06 10.90 1.35
N SER A 268 -27.91 10.28 1.64
CA SER A 268 -27.90 8.88 2.06
C SER A 268 -28.53 8.69 3.44
N ASN A 269 -29.34 7.62 3.54
CA ASN A 269 -29.92 7.10 4.77
C ASN A 269 -29.31 5.72 5.14
N ASP A 270 -28.34 5.23 4.38
CA ASP A 270 -27.62 4.00 4.71
C ASP A 270 -26.74 4.24 5.94
N PRO A 271 -26.95 3.53 7.07
CA PRO A 271 -26.20 3.76 8.31
C PRO A 271 -24.69 3.57 8.18
N ALA A 272 -24.20 2.76 7.24
CA ALA A 272 -22.76 2.60 6.99
C ALA A 272 -22.21 3.83 6.26
N VAL A 273 -22.86 4.26 5.17
CA VAL A 273 -22.46 5.46 4.43
C VAL A 273 -22.50 6.70 5.34
N MET A 274 -23.54 6.84 6.16
CA MET A 274 -23.63 7.95 7.11
C MET A 274 -22.46 7.98 8.12
N ARG A 275 -21.97 6.81 8.53
CA ARG A 275 -20.86 6.70 9.50
C ARG A 275 -19.50 6.92 8.85
N ILE A 276 -19.29 6.38 7.64
CA ILE A 276 -18.09 6.64 6.83
C ILE A 276 -17.94 8.13 6.54
N LEU A 277 -19.04 8.83 6.25
CA LEU A 277 -19.02 10.25 5.88
C LEU A 277 -19.18 11.22 7.06
N GLY A 278 -19.14 10.74 8.31
CA GLY A 278 -19.21 11.61 9.49
C GLY A 278 -20.57 12.29 9.72
N LYS A 279 -21.65 11.77 9.12
CA LYS A 279 -23.02 12.29 9.27
C LYS A 279 -23.71 11.78 10.55
N SER A 280 -23.35 10.58 11.01
CA SER A 280 -23.92 9.96 12.22
C SER A 280 -22.95 10.03 13.40
N GLU A 281 -22.31 8.90 13.72
CA GLU A 281 -21.38 8.77 14.85
C GLU A 281 -20.02 9.40 14.50
N ASP A 282 -19.45 10.15 15.43
CA ASP A 282 -18.15 10.82 15.26
C ASP A 282 -17.00 9.83 15.50
N THR A 283 -16.76 8.97 14.52
CA THR A 283 -15.67 7.97 14.55
C THR A 283 -14.28 8.63 14.50
N GLY A 284 -14.18 9.86 14.02
CA GLY A 284 -12.94 10.63 13.98
C GLY A 284 -12.34 10.84 15.37
N LYS A 285 -13.18 11.08 16.39
CA LYS A 285 -12.73 11.22 17.79
C LYS A 285 -11.97 10.00 18.32
N LEU A 286 -12.31 8.79 17.86
CA LEU A 286 -11.61 7.56 18.24
C LEU A 286 -10.16 7.53 17.68
N LEU A 287 -9.88 8.33 16.66
CA LEU A 287 -8.59 8.44 15.98
C LEU A 287 -7.86 9.76 16.29
N GLY A 288 -8.40 10.61 17.17
CA GLY A 288 -7.83 11.96 17.40
C GLY A 288 -8.00 12.91 16.21
N LEU A 289 -8.96 12.62 15.32
CA LEU A 289 -9.35 13.43 14.17
C LEU A 289 -10.77 14.00 14.40
N ASP A 290 -11.22 14.87 13.50
CA ASP A 290 -12.63 15.25 13.45
C ASP A 290 -13.44 14.26 12.61
N LYS A 291 -14.77 14.36 12.69
CA LYS A 291 -15.73 13.49 12.02
C LYS A 291 -15.61 13.43 10.49
N ASP A 292 -15.02 14.44 9.84
CA ASP A 292 -14.98 14.56 8.38
C ASP A 292 -13.71 13.92 7.77
N TRP A 293 -12.90 13.22 8.59
CA TRP A 293 -11.61 12.63 8.16
C TRP A 293 -11.70 11.77 6.89
N MET A 294 -12.68 10.86 6.80
CA MET A 294 -12.87 10.04 5.59
C MET A 294 -13.50 10.80 4.45
N LEU A 295 -14.42 11.73 4.73
CA LEU A 295 -14.98 12.61 3.71
C LEU A 295 -13.86 13.34 2.96
N ARG A 296 -12.87 13.87 3.69
CA ARG A 296 -11.70 14.54 3.10
C ARG A 296 -10.83 13.59 2.29
N ALA A 297 -10.55 12.39 2.80
CA ALA A 297 -9.78 11.39 2.07
C ALA A 297 -10.45 11.01 0.74
N ILE A 298 -11.75 10.72 0.76
CA ILE A 298 -12.52 10.34 -0.45
C ILE A 298 -12.62 11.52 -1.42
N LYS A 299 -12.84 12.74 -0.93
CA LYS A 299 -12.81 13.95 -1.77
C LYS A 299 -11.46 14.15 -2.44
N ALA A 300 -10.36 13.84 -1.75
CA ALA A 300 -9.02 14.04 -2.27
C ALA A 300 -8.65 13.01 -3.35
N VAL A 301 -8.97 11.74 -3.15
CA VAL A 301 -8.42 10.66 -3.99
C VAL A 301 -9.44 9.67 -4.54
N GLY A 302 -10.71 9.78 -4.14
CA GLY A 302 -11.74 8.77 -4.42
C GLY A 302 -11.67 7.58 -3.48
N ASN A 303 -12.41 6.53 -3.81
CA ASN A 303 -12.31 5.24 -3.13
C ASN A 303 -11.14 4.39 -3.67
N TYR A 304 -10.92 3.21 -3.07
CA TYR A 304 -9.84 2.30 -3.50
C TYR A 304 -9.93 1.93 -4.99
N GLY A 305 -11.13 1.63 -5.49
CA GLY A 305 -11.36 1.29 -6.89
C GLY A 305 -10.93 2.43 -7.84
N GLU A 306 -11.29 3.67 -7.53
CA GLU A 306 -10.87 4.85 -8.31
C GLU A 306 -9.33 5.02 -8.30
N ILE A 307 -8.69 4.80 -7.15
CA ILE A 307 -7.22 4.82 -7.01
C ILE A 307 -6.59 3.73 -7.87
N PHE A 308 -7.11 2.51 -7.82
CA PHE A 308 -6.61 1.39 -8.63
C PHE A 308 -6.77 1.69 -10.13
N GLU A 309 -7.97 2.07 -10.55
CA GLU A 309 -8.31 2.22 -11.98
C GLU A 309 -7.47 3.31 -12.66
N ARG A 310 -7.21 4.43 -11.98
CA ARG A 310 -6.42 5.51 -12.59
C ARG A 310 -4.92 5.25 -12.64
N ASN A 311 -4.41 4.33 -11.81
CA ASN A 311 -2.97 4.10 -11.66
C ASN A 311 -2.50 2.78 -12.26
N LEU A 312 -3.31 1.73 -12.17
CA LEU A 312 -2.95 0.35 -12.56
C LEU A 312 -3.95 -0.29 -13.52
N GLY A 313 -5.21 0.17 -13.51
CA GLY A 313 -6.33 -0.49 -14.16
C GLY A 313 -6.25 -0.60 -15.69
N PRO A 314 -7.25 -1.24 -16.32
CA PRO A 314 -7.30 -1.49 -17.76
C PRO A 314 -7.23 -0.24 -18.64
N SER A 315 -7.61 0.92 -18.10
CA SER A 315 -7.56 2.21 -18.80
C SER A 315 -6.17 2.84 -18.79
N THR A 316 -5.22 2.26 -18.06
CA THR A 316 -3.83 2.73 -17.99
C THR A 316 -2.94 1.93 -18.95
N ALA A 317 -1.74 2.43 -19.21
CA ALA A 317 -0.76 1.72 -20.02
C ALA A 317 -0.25 0.41 -19.37
N LEU A 318 -0.47 0.22 -18.06
CA LEU A 318 -0.16 -1.03 -17.37
C LEU A 318 -1.21 -2.11 -17.62
N ASN A 319 -2.46 -1.71 -17.86
CA ASN A 319 -3.58 -2.58 -18.20
C ASN A 319 -3.72 -3.80 -17.27
N LEU A 320 -3.67 -3.57 -15.96
CA LEU A 320 -3.79 -4.64 -14.96
C LEU A 320 -5.25 -4.83 -14.58
N SER A 321 -5.69 -6.08 -14.51
CA SER A 321 -6.97 -6.42 -13.90
C SER A 321 -6.85 -6.43 -12.38
N ARG A 322 -7.98 -6.26 -11.67
CA ARG A 322 -8.02 -6.27 -10.20
C ARG A 322 -7.48 -7.57 -9.60
N GLY A 323 -7.86 -8.73 -10.15
CA GLY A 323 -7.40 -10.03 -9.63
C GLY A 323 -7.67 -10.18 -8.13
N LEU A 324 -6.63 -10.53 -7.36
CA LEU A 324 -6.70 -10.59 -5.90
C LEU A 324 -7.08 -9.24 -5.25
N ASN A 325 -6.78 -8.13 -5.92
CA ASN A 325 -7.11 -6.78 -5.47
C ASN A 325 -8.55 -6.38 -5.79
N ASN A 326 -9.42 -7.30 -6.17
CA ASN A 326 -10.85 -7.01 -6.22
C ASN A 326 -11.45 -7.01 -4.79
N LEU A 327 -12.61 -6.39 -4.62
CA LEU A 327 -13.36 -6.49 -3.37
C LEU A 327 -13.66 -7.96 -3.06
N TRP A 328 -13.71 -8.29 -1.77
CA TRP A 328 -14.07 -9.62 -1.29
C TRP A 328 -15.42 -10.11 -1.83
N SER A 329 -16.38 -9.18 -1.97
CA SER A 329 -17.71 -9.42 -2.54
C SER A 329 -17.69 -9.67 -4.06
N ASN A 330 -16.58 -9.37 -4.73
CA ASN A 330 -16.36 -9.51 -6.17
C ASN A 330 -15.26 -10.52 -6.51
N GLY A 331 -15.03 -11.51 -5.62
CA GLY A 331 -14.11 -12.63 -5.85
C GLY A 331 -12.63 -12.31 -5.63
N GLY A 332 -12.29 -11.12 -5.11
CA GLY A 332 -10.95 -10.79 -4.64
C GLY A 332 -10.80 -11.03 -3.15
N ILE A 333 -9.75 -10.45 -2.56
CA ILE A 333 -9.43 -10.60 -1.13
C ILE A 333 -9.27 -9.25 -0.41
N LEU A 334 -9.60 -8.13 -1.05
CA LEU A 334 -9.70 -6.86 -0.33
C LEU A 334 -10.95 -6.88 0.55
N TYR A 335 -10.71 -7.05 1.84
CA TYR A 335 -11.71 -7.07 2.89
C TYR A 335 -11.33 -6.02 3.93
N ALA A 336 -12.10 -4.93 3.99
CA ALA A 336 -11.93 -3.93 5.04
C ALA A 336 -12.70 -4.36 6.31
N PRO A 337 -12.08 -4.29 7.50
CA PRO A 337 -12.83 -4.25 8.74
C PRO A 337 -13.81 -3.06 8.72
N PRO A 338 -15.02 -3.22 9.27
CA PRO A 338 -16.05 -2.18 9.19
C PRO A 338 -15.70 -0.99 10.08
N ILE A 339 -15.84 0.23 9.57
CA ILE A 339 -15.91 1.44 10.40
C ILE A 339 -17.22 1.37 11.17
N ARG A 340 -17.17 1.08 12.48
CA ARG A 340 -18.33 0.81 13.34
C ARG A 340 -18.11 1.24 14.79
#